data_AF-A0A5P9F8D1-F1
#
_entry.id   AF-A0A5P9F8D1-F1
#
_cell.length_a   1.000
_cell.length_b   1.000
_cell.length_c   1.000
_cell.angle_alpha   90.00
_cell.angle_beta   90.00
_cell.angle_gamma   90.00
#
_symmetry.space_group_name_H-M   'P 1'
#
loop_
_entity.id
_entity.type
_entity.pdbx_description
1 polymer ?
#
loop_
_entity_poly.entity_id
_entity_poly.type
_entity_poly.pdbx_seq_one_letter_code
_entity_poly.pdbx_strand_id
1 'polypeptide(L)'
;MLDIFFAMLAAGINGTGEGAPAGGGAVTAQVPEAVAPQAPPPPSGPQFNMAVVPAGLVAESQVPSGKFTTAAEVKPILNATRGNWVALREYDGKDLLYVTHLWSWRCGLSALAISVNDEPMQNWPLPPCHGDTATPNAILEADGLPYLSLRGGGVARVTVQIVYDDLSMDAQTFQRAQVLMP
;
A
#
# COMPACT_ATOMS: atom_id res chain seq x y z
N MET A 1 -35.37 13.48 9.71
CA MET A 1 -35.84 14.81 10.12
C MET A 1 -34.65 15.74 10.09
N LEU A 2 -34.56 16.50 9.01
CA LEU A 2 -33.52 17.49 8.71
C LEU A 2 -34.27 18.82 8.64
N ASP A 3 -33.93 19.78 9.50
CA ASP A 3 -34.28 21.20 9.40
C ASP A 3 -33.16 21.97 10.13
N ILE A 4 -32.14 22.44 9.42
CA ILE A 4 -32.01 23.79 8.84
C ILE A 4 -32.18 24.89 9.91
N PHE A 5 -31.05 25.36 10.45
CA PHE A 5 -30.95 26.69 11.03
C PHE A 5 -29.87 27.49 10.28
N PHE A 6 -30.36 28.38 9.42
CA PHE A 6 -29.62 29.40 8.69
C PHE A 6 -29.64 30.67 9.56
N ALA A 7 -28.47 31.23 9.91
CA ALA A 7 -28.36 32.56 10.49
C ALA A 7 -27.28 33.34 9.74
N MET A 8 -27.73 34.40 9.06
CA MET A 8 -26.97 35.37 8.27
C MET A 8 -27.08 36.75 8.97
N LEU A 9 -26.20 37.69 8.60
CA LEU A 9 -26.05 39.11 9.00
C LEU A 9 -25.06 39.40 10.16
N ALA A 10 -24.17 40.39 10.11
CA ALA A 10 -23.96 41.50 9.18
C ALA A 10 -22.49 42.01 9.27
N ALA A 11 -22.03 42.63 8.18
CA ALA A 11 -20.76 43.31 8.05
C ALA A 11 -20.70 44.62 8.87
N GLY A 12 -19.57 44.87 9.53
CA GLY A 12 -19.25 46.14 10.16
C GLY A 12 -18.29 46.95 9.29
N ILE A 13 -18.78 48.05 8.73
CA ILE A 13 -18.01 49.12 8.11
C ILE A 13 -17.91 50.24 9.14
N ASN A 14 -16.71 50.70 9.46
CA ASN A 14 -16.48 52.04 10.01
C ASN A 14 -15.11 52.53 9.56
N GLY A 15 -15.14 53.48 8.62
CA GLY A 15 -14.03 54.37 8.33
C GLY A 15 -14.33 55.74 8.91
N THR A 16 -13.36 56.32 9.62
CA THR A 16 -13.23 57.75 9.86
C THR A 16 -11.75 58.07 9.85
N GLY A 17 -11.36 58.96 8.95
CA GLY A 17 -9.97 59.35 8.74
C GLY A 17 -9.52 60.54 9.59
N GLU A 18 -8.33 60.99 9.20
CA GLU A 18 -7.63 62.25 9.48
C GLU A 18 -6.78 62.37 10.76
N GLY A 19 -5.48 62.53 10.52
CA GLY A 19 -4.47 62.94 11.50
C GLY A 19 -3.05 62.56 11.09
N ALA A 20 -2.49 63.24 10.08
CA ALA A 20 -1.04 63.26 9.89
C ALA A 20 -0.38 64.14 10.95
N PRO A 21 0.87 63.85 11.35
CA PRO A 21 1.91 64.78 10.93
C PRO A 21 3.14 64.09 10.34
N ALA A 22 3.80 64.85 9.48
CA ALA A 22 5.05 64.52 8.82
C ALA A 22 6.18 64.25 9.82
N GLY A 23 6.83 63.10 9.68
CA GLY A 23 8.10 62.77 10.31
C GLY A 23 8.93 61.98 9.31
N GLY A 24 9.92 62.65 8.70
CA GLY A 24 10.84 62.05 7.74
C GLY A 24 11.71 60.99 8.41
N GLY A 25 11.45 59.72 8.08
CA GLY A 25 12.33 58.60 8.35
C GLY A 25 12.46 57.79 7.07
N ALA A 26 13.67 57.66 6.55
CA ALA A 26 13.96 56.83 5.39
C ALA A 26 13.66 55.36 5.74
N VAL A 27 12.51 54.87 5.30
CA VAL A 27 12.17 53.44 5.34
C VAL A 27 12.83 52.79 4.13
N THR A 28 13.95 52.13 4.34
CA THR A 28 14.47 51.15 3.39
C THR A 28 13.43 50.04 3.25
N ALA A 29 12.71 50.01 2.14
CA ALA A 29 11.81 48.93 1.79
C ALA A 29 12.64 47.64 1.62
N GLN A 30 12.60 46.76 2.62
CA GLN A 30 13.07 45.39 2.44
C GLN A 30 12.02 44.67 1.59
N VAL A 31 12.37 44.37 0.35
CA VAL A 31 11.60 43.49 -0.53
C VAL A 31 11.56 42.11 0.15
N PRO A 32 10.38 41.56 0.48
CA PRO A 32 10.31 40.20 0.98
C PRO A 32 10.80 39.26 -0.11
N GLU A 33 11.85 38.52 0.21
CA GLU A 33 12.41 37.49 -0.64
C GLU A 33 11.31 36.46 -0.94
N ALA A 34 11.00 36.28 -2.23
CA ALA A 34 9.97 35.38 -2.68
C ALA A 34 10.36 33.95 -2.27
N VAL A 35 9.64 33.40 -1.29
CA VAL A 35 9.79 32.00 -0.88
C VAL A 35 9.39 31.15 -2.08
N ALA A 36 10.37 30.50 -2.72
CA ALA A 36 10.14 29.59 -3.82
C ALA A 36 9.14 28.49 -3.37
N PRO A 37 8.21 28.05 -4.25
CA PRO A 37 7.33 26.94 -3.92
C PRO A 37 8.17 25.71 -3.59
N GLN A 38 8.07 25.23 -2.36
CA GLN A 38 8.72 23.99 -1.95
C GLN A 38 8.12 22.85 -2.77
N ALA A 39 8.98 22.05 -3.40
CA ALA A 39 8.56 20.85 -4.11
C ALA A 39 7.77 19.94 -3.15
N PRO A 40 6.69 19.28 -3.60
CA PRO A 40 5.95 18.37 -2.76
C PRO A 40 6.87 17.25 -2.24
N PRO A 41 6.69 16.80 -0.99
CA PRO A 41 7.50 15.71 -0.44
C PRO A 41 7.38 14.46 -1.32
N PRO A 42 8.44 13.64 -1.40
CA PRO A 42 8.40 12.39 -2.16
C PRO A 42 7.26 11.50 -1.67
N PRO A 43 6.67 10.68 -2.55
CA PRO A 43 5.53 9.84 -2.19
C PRO A 43 5.87 8.92 -1.02
N SER A 44 5.08 9.01 0.05
CA SER A 44 5.25 8.26 1.31
C SER A 44 4.83 6.78 1.22
N GLY A 45 4.71 6.23 0.02
CA GLY A 45 4.37 4.82 -0.20
C GLY A 45 5.59 3.90 -0.11
N PRO A 46 5.39 2.60 0.09
CA PRO A 46 6.48 1.63 -0.07
C PRO A 46 7.07 1.80 -1.48
N GLN A 47 8.37 2.07 -1.58
CA GLN A 47 9.04 2.05 -2.87
C GLN A 47 9.05 0.61 -3.38
N PHE A 48 8.44 0.38 -4.55
CA PHE A 48 8.42 -0.93 -5.18
C PHE A 48 9.84 -1.33 -5.62
N ASN A 49 10.34 -2.49 -5.18
CA ASN A 49 11.71 -2.91 -5.48
C ASN A 49 11.73 -3.75 -6.77
N MET A 50 12.24 -3.17 -7.86
CA MET A 50 12.37 -3.84 -9.15
C MET A 50 13.45 -4.92 -9.17
N ALA A 51 14.45 -4.87 -8.29
CA ALA A 51 15.56 -5.82 -8.28
C ALA A 51 15.14 -7.24 -7.84
N VAL A 52 13.98 -7.36 -7.20
CA VAL A 52 13.42 -8.67 -6.76
C VAL A 52 12.33 -9.20 -7.69
N VAL A 53 11.96 -8.44 -8.74
CA VAL A 53 11.01 -8.92 -9.74
C VAL A 53 11.73 -9.94 -10.63
N PRO A 54 11.17 -11.14 -10.84
CA PRO A 54 11.72 -12.11 -11.78
C PRO A 54 11.92 -11.50 -13.17
N ALA A 55 13.06 -11.78 -13.80
CA ALA A 55 13.32 -11.35 -15.16
C ALA A 55 12.46 -12.13 -16.16
N GLY A 56 12.10 -11.49 -17.28
CA GLY A 56 11.41 -12.15 -18.38
C GLY A 56 9.91 -12.34 -18.22
N LEU A 57 9.27 -11.69 -17.23
CA LEU A 57 7.81 -11.67 -17.13
C LEU A 57 7.20 -10.98 -18.37
N VAL A 58 6.13 -11.57 -18.89
CA VAL A 58 5.36 -11.05 -20.02
C VAL A 58 3.91 -10.95 -19.57
N ALA A 59 3.23 -9.86 -19.94
CA ALA A 59 1.83 -9.67 -19.61
C ALA A 59 0.96 -10.77 -20.26
N GLU A 60 0.10 -11.38 -19.46
CA GLU A 60 -0.84 -12.41 -19.88
C GLU A 60 -2.16 -11.81 -20.37
N SER A 61 -2.96 -12.62 -21.08
CA SER A 61 -4.28 -12.23 -21.56
C SER A 61 -5.23 -11.96 -20.39
N GLN A 62 -5.86 -10.78 -20.39
CA GLN A 62 -6.79 -10.36 -19.34
C GLN A 62 -8.26 -10.63 -19.68
N VAL A 63 -8.52 -11.60 -20.56
CA VAL A 63 -9.89 -12.06 -20.83
C VAL A 63 -10.40 -12.81 -19.60
N PRO A 64 -11.48 -12.35 -18.93
CA PRO A 64 -11.97 -12.99 -17.72
C PRO A 64 -12.26 -14.47 -17.95
N SER A 65 -11.72 -15.34 -17.10
CA SER A 65 -11.90 -16.79 -17.23
C SER A 65 -13.15 -17.30 -16.53
N GLY A 66 -13.74 -16.50 -15.63
CA GLY A 66 -14.79 -16.92 -14.71
C GLY A 66 -14.27 -17.80 -13.57
N LYS A 67 -12.95 -17.95 -13.44
CA LYS A 67 -12.29 -18.81 -12.43
C LYS A 67 -11.24 -18.06 -11.60
N PHE A 68 -11.17 -16.72 -11.72
CA PHE A 68 -10.19 -15.88 -11.02
C PHE A 68 -8.75 -16.27 -11.33
N THR A 69 -8.45 -16.41 -12.63
CA THR A 69 -7.11 -16.76 -13.13
C THR A 69 -6.49 -15.63 -13.95
N THR A 70 -6.99 -14.41 -13.75
CA THR A 70 -6.49 -13.20 -14.42
C THR A 70 -6.39 -12.06 -13.41
N ALA A 71 -5.45 -11.13 -13.60
CA ALA A 71 -5.41 -9.91 -12.79
C ALA A 71 -6.68 -9.07 -12.92
N ALA A 72 -7.34 -9.06 -14.09
CA ALA A 72 -8.63 -8.39 -14.27
C ALA A 72 -9.68 -8.86 -13.25
N GLU A 73 -9.67 -10.15 -12.89
CA GLU A 73 -10.58 -10.73 -11.90
C GLU A 73 -10.03 -10.63 -10.46
N VAL A 74 -8.72 -10.85 -10.28
CA VAL A 74 -8.07 -10.98 -8.96
C VAL A 74 -7.75 -9.63 -8.32
N LYS A 75 -7.29 -8.65 -9.10
CA LYS A 75 -6.82 -7.36 -8.59
C LYS A 75 -7.86 -6.60 -7.77
N PRO A 76 -9.14 -6.49 -8.19
CA PRO A 76 -10.16 -5.85 -7.36
C PRO A 76 -10.32 -6.51 -5.98
N ILE A 77 -10.21 -7.84 -5.93
CA ILE A 77 -10.33 -8.62 -4.70
C ILE A 77 -9.13 -8.35 -3.79
N LEU A 78 -7.92 -8.43 -4.33
CA LEU A 78 -6.70 -8.15 -3.56
C LEU A 78 -6.63 -6.71 -3.09
N ASN A 79 -7.15 -5.75 -3.87
CA ASN A 79 -7.24 -4.35 -3.44
C ASN A 79 -8.24 -4.18 -2.29
N ALA A 80 -9.42 -4.78 -2.39
CA ALA A 80 -10.44 -4.74 -1.32
C ALA A 80 -10.00 -5.48 -0.05
N THR A 81 -9.13 -6.48 -0.17
CA THR A 81 -8.64 -7.32 0.93
C THR A 81 -7.18 -7.03 1.29
N ARG A 82 -6.68 -5.83 0.95
CA ARG A 82 -5.29 -5.42 1.18
C ARG A 82 -4.82 -5.60 2.62
N GLY A 83 -5.70 -5.35 3.59
CA GLY A 83 -5.41 -5.54 5.01
C GLY A 83 -5.11 -6.99 5.41
N ASN A 84 -5.49 -7.96 4.57
CA ASN A 84 -5.42 -9.40 4.86
C ASN A 84 -4.34 -10.14 4.04
N TRP A 85 -3.48 -9.42 3.29
CA TRP A 85 -2.46 -10.05 2.46
C TRP A 85 -1.50 -10.92 3.26
N VAL A 86 -1.21 -10.51 4.50
CA VAL A 86 -0.41 -11.30 5.44
C VAL A 86 -1.12 -11.41 6.78
N ALA A 87 -0.79 -12.48 7.50
CA ALA A 87 -1.16 -12.67 8.89
C ALA A 87 0.04 -13.20 9.66
N LEU A 88 0.13 -12.85 10.94
CA LEU A 88 1.21 -13.25 11.82
C LEU A 88 0.62 -14.01 13.01
N ARG A 89 1.17 -15.18 13.33
CA ARG A 89 0.75 -15.97 14.49
C ARG A 89 1.95 -16.26 15.37
N GLU A 90 1.77 -16.07 16.67
CA GLU A 90 2.70 -16.61 17.65
C GLU A 90 2.35 -18.07 17.92
N TYR A 91 3.29 -18.98 17.65
CA TYR A 91 3.08 -20.40 17.84
C TYR A 91 4.39 -21.10 18.15
N ASP A 92 4.43 -21.88 19.23
CA ASP A 92 5.60 -22.68 19.64
C ASP A 92 6.91 -21.87 19.73
N GLY A 93 6.83 -20.65 20.28
CA GLY A 93 7.97 -19.73 20.39
C GLY A 93 8.46 -19.16 19.06
N LYS A 94 7.68 -19.31 17.99
CA LYS A 94 7.94 -18.76 16.64
C LYS A 94 6.92 -17.71 16.27
N ASP A 95 7.34 -16.84 15.37
CA ASP A 95 6.46 -15.97 14.59
C ASP A 95 6.21 -16.67 13.25
N LEU A 96 5.00 -17.14 13.00
CA LEU A 96 4.59 -17.71 11.72
C LEU A 96 3.97 -16.60 10.86
N LEU A 97 4.67 -16.21 9.79
CA LEU A 97 4.22 -15.19 8.85
C LEU A 97 3.57 -15.83 7.64
N TYR A 98 2.24 -15.75 7.56
CA TYR A 98 1.41 -16.35 6.52
C TYR A 98 1.21 -15.41 5.32
N VAL A 99 1.25 -15.98 4.12
CA VAL A 99 0.82 -15.40 2.84
C VAL A 99 -0.31 -16.21 2.19
N THR A 100 -0.98 -17.07 2.97
CA THR A 100 -2.06 -17.96 2.51
C THR A 100 -3.14 -17.22 1.72
N HIS A 101 -3.46 -15.98 2.11
CA HIS A 101 -4.42 -15.15 1.40
C HIS A 101 -3.96 -14.85 -0.03
N LEU A 102 -2.72 -14.43 -0.22
CA LEU A 102 -2.14 -14.17 -1.55
C LEU A 102 -2.05 -15.44 -2.39
N TRP A 103 -1.66 -16.58 -1.79
CA TRP A 103 -1.61 -17.86 -2.48
C TRP A 103 -2.99 -18.34 -2.96
N SER A 104 -4.05 -17.93 -2.26
CA SER A 104 -5.45 -18.20 -2.63
C SER A 104 -5.95 -17.34 -3.80
N TRP A 105 -5.12 -16.45 -4.33
CA TRP A 105 -5.37 -15.62 -5.51
C TRP A 105 -4.20 -15.63 -6.50
N ARG A 106 -3.25 -16.56 -6.33
CA ARG A 106 -1.97 -16.58 -7.07
C ARG A 106 -2.12 -16.71 -8.58
N CYS A 107 -3.22 -17.25 -9.08
CA CYS A 107 -3.42 -17.43 -10.51
C CYS A 107 -3.52 -16.10 -11.27
N GLY A 108 -3.80 -14.99 -10.59
CA GLY A 108 -3.73 -13.63 -11.18
C GLY A 108 -2.42 -12.90 -10.88
N LEU A 109 -1.40 -13.59 -10.37
CA LEU A 109 -0.12 -13.03 -9.94
C LEU A 109 1.03 -13.69 -10.69
N SER A 110 2.03 -12.91 -11.08
CA SER A 110 3.29 -13.41 -11.64
C SER A 110 4.42 -13.44 -10.61
N ALA A 111 4.38 -12.61 -9.57
CA ALA A 111 5.43 -12.58 -8.55
C ALA A 111 4.93 -12.10 -7.19
N LEU A 112 5.63 -12.54 -6.15
CA LEU A 112 5.48 -12.12 -4.76
C LEU A 112 6.87 -11.94 -4.18
N ALA A 113 7.09 -10.87 -3.42
CA ALA A 113 8.30 -10.71 -2.63
C ALA A 113 7.98 -10.08 -1.27
N ILE A 114 8.84 -10.36 -0.29
CA ILE A 114 8.65 -9.97 1.10
C ILE A 114 9.94 -9.43 1.72
N SER A 115 9.79 -8.45 2.61
CA SER A 115 10.83 -7.96 3.51
C SER A 115 10.28 -7.96 4.92
N VAL A 116 11.09 -8.41 5.87
CA VAL A 116 10.76 -8.42 7.30
C VAL A 116 11.75 -7.52 8.02
N ASN A 117 11.26 -6.57 8.81
CA ASN A 117 12.08 -5.61 9.55
C ASN A 117 13.10 -4.86 8.68
N ASP A 118 12.73 -4.57 7.43
CA ASP A 118 13.57 -3.83 6.46
C ASP A 118 14.85 -4.54 6.03
N GLU A 119 14.93 -5.84 6.31
CA GLU A 119 15.89 -6.69 5.66
C GLU A 119 15.72 -6.63 4.13
N PRO A 120 16.77 -6.94 3.36
CA PRO A 120 16.68 -6.97 1.90
C PRO A 120 15.46 -7.73 1.43
N MET A 121 14.68 -7.12 0.53
CA MET A 121 13.49 -7.74 -0.05
C MET A 121 13.88 -9.07 -0.72
N GLN A 122 13.10 -10.12 -0.49
CA GLN A 122 13.36 -11.45 -1.01
C GLN A 122 12.18 -11.91 -1.86
N ASN A 123 12.48 -12.41 -3.06
CA ASN A 123 11.48 -13.08 -3.88
C ASN A 123 10.94 -14.31 -3.14
N TRP A 124 9.62 -14.45 -3.08
CA TRP A 124 8.93 -15.63 -2.58
C TRP A 124 8.19 -16.26 -3.75
N PRO A 125 8.76 -17.31 -4.38
CA PRO A 125 8.15 -17.96 -5.54
C PRO A 125 6.71 -18.39 -5.25
N LEU A 126 5.80 -18.03 -6.16
CA LEU A 126 4.43 -18.52 -6.14
C LEU A 126 4.41 -19.96 -6.65
N PRO A 127 3.65 -20.86 -6.01
CA PRO A 127 3.43 -22.19 -6.57
C PRO A 127 2.61 -22.10 -7.86
N PRO A 128 2.63 -23.15 -8.71
CA PRO A 128 1.87 -23.17 -9.95
C PRO A 128 0.37 -22.90 -9.74
N CYS A 129 -0.26 -22.23 -10.71
CA CYS A 129 -1.72 -22.19 -10.80
C CYS A 129 -2.25 -23.54 -11.29
N HIS A 130 -3.27 -24.09 -10.64
CA HIS A 130 -3.87 -25.38 -10.99
C HIS A 130 -4.98 -25.22 -12.03
N GLY A 131 -4.67 -24.57 -13.16
CA GLY A 131 -5.64 -24.07 -14.16
C GLY A 131 -6.51 -25.14 -14.82
N ASP A 132 -6.09 -26.40 -14.78
CA ASP A 132 -6.79 -27.58 -15.27
C ASP A 132 -7.85 -28.11 -14.30
N THR A 133 -7.93 -27.56 -13.08
CA THR A 133 -8.88 -27.98 -12.05
C THR A 133 -10.14 -27.09 -11.99
N ALA A 134 -11.12 -27.52 -11.19
CA ALA A 134 -12.30 -26.73 -10.87
C ALA A 134 -12.00 -25.56 -9.90
N THR A 135 -10.89 -25.64 -9.15
CA THR A 135 -10.48 -24.65 -8.14
C THR A 135 -9.00 -24.26 -8.35
N PRO A 136 -8.69 -23.45 -9.37
CA PRO A 136 -7.29 -23.20 -9.78
C PRO A 136 -6.39 -22.60 -8.70
N ASN A 137 -6.98 -21.80 -7.82
CA ASN A 137 -6.27 -21.16 -6.71
C ASN A 137 -6.22 -22.02 -5.44
N ALA A 138 -6.70 -23.26 -5.46
CA ALA A 138 -6.56 -24.15 -4.30
C ALA A 138 -5.08 -24.32 -3.94
N ILE A 139 -4.77 -24.32 -2.64
CA ILE A 139 -3.43 -24.62 -2.13
C ILE A 139 -3.39 -26.11 -1.81
N LEU A 140 -2.54 -26.84 -2.51
CA LEU A 140 -2.34 -28.28 -2.34
C LEU A 140 -1.12 -28.55 -1.46
N GLU A 141 -1.03 -29.77 -0.93
CA GLU A 141 0.14 -30.18 -0.15
C GLU A 141 1.45 -30.05 -0.95
N ALA A 142 1.39 -30.34 -2.26
CA ALA A 142 2.53 -30.23 -3.17
C ALA A 142 3.00 -28.78 -3.41
N ASP A 143 2.18 -27.78 -3.09
CA ASP A 143 2.55 -26.35 -3.23
C ASP A 143 3.46 -25.89 -2.09
N GLY A 144 3.60 -26.69 -1.03
CA GLY A 144 4.37 -26.38 0.16
C GLY A 144 3.60 -25.51 1.16
N LEU A 145 4.34 -24.87 2.06
CA LEU A 145 3.76 -24.13 3.17
C LEU A 145 3.66 -22.63 2.83
N PRO A 146 2.46 -22.02 2.92
CA PRO A 146 2.26 -20.59 2.66
C PRO A 146 2.68 -19.72 3.84
N TYR A 147 3.74 -20.10 4.58
CA TYR A 147 4.24 -19.32 5.70
C TYR A 147 5.75 -19.47 5.91
N LEU A 148 6.36 -18.44 6.50
CA LEU A 148 7.71 -18.48 7.04
C LEU A 148 7.69 -18.70 8.55
N SER A 149 8.62 -19.50 9.06
CA SER A 149 8.86 -19.63 10.50
C SER A 149 10.03 -18.74 10.91
N LEU A 150 9.74 -17.73 11.72
CA LEU A 150 10.67 -16.70 12.15
C LEU A 150 10.88 -16.77 13.66
N ARG A 151 11.89 -16.06 14.17
CA ARG A 151 12.12 -15.94 15.62
C ARG A 151 10.88 -15.32 16.28
N GLY A 152 10.35 -15.97 17.34
CA GLY A 152 9.20 -15.47 18.09
C GLY A 152 9.41 -14.07 18.64
N GLY A 153 8.39 -13.23 18.52
CA GLY A 153 8.41 -11.81 18.90
C GLY A 153 9.41 -10.96 18.11
N GLY A 154 9.96 -11.49 17.02
CA GLY A 154 11.00 -10.83 16.24
C GLY A 154 10.46 -9.94 15.13
N VAL A 155 9.24 -10.18 14.64
CA VAL A 155 8.65 -9.42 13.53
C VAL A 155 8.02 -8.13 14.04
N ALA A 156 8.57 -6.99 13.64
CA ALA A 156 8.00 -5.67 13.90
C ALA A 156 7.27 -5.10 12.69
N ARG A 157 7.81 -5.33 11.49
CA ARG A 157 7.30 -4.79 10.22
C ARG A 157 7.42 -5.82 9.10
N VAL A 158 6.44 -5.85 8.21
CA VAL A 158 6.43 -6.68 7.01
C VAL A 158 6.09 -5.81 5.80
N THR A 159 6.93 -5.81 4.78
CA THR A 159 6.62 -5.21 3.48
C THR A 159 6.41 -6.33 2.47
N VAL A 160 5.31 -6.27 1.72
CA VAL A 160 4.97 -7.20 0.66
C VAL A 160 4.87 -6.42 -0.64
N GLN A 161 5.38 -7.01 -1.72
CA GLN A 161 5.10 -6.56 -3.07
C GLN A 161 4.57 -7.72 -3.91
N ILE A 162 3.64 -7.40 -4.81
CA ILE A 162 3.08 -8.34 -5.77
C ILE A 162 3.19 -7.77 -7.19
N VAL A 163 3.40 -8.66 -8.14
CA VAL A 163 3.26 -8.37 -9.57
C VAL A 163 2.09 -9.19 -10.06
N TYR A 164 1.10 -8.52 -10.63
CA TYR A 164 -0.04 -9.13 -11.29
C TYR A 164 0.38 -9.73 -12.64
N ASP A 165 -0.41 -10.67 -13.16
CA ASP A 165 -0.13 -11.29 -14.48
C ASP A 165 -0.23 -10.33 -15.68
N ASP A 166 -0.84 -9.15 -15.49
CA ASP A 166 -0.82 -8.03 -16.44
C ASP A 166 0.38 -7.09 -16.25
N LEU A 167 1.35 -7.48 -15.42
CA LEU A 167 2.54 -6.72 -15.00
C LEU A 167 2.28 -5.44 -14.23
N SER A 168 1.02 -5.14 -13.87
CA SER A 168 0.79 -4.11 -12.87
C SER A 168 1.33 -4.53 -11.52
N MET A 169 1.66 -3.55 -10.70
CA MET A 169 2.46 -3.74 -9.49
C MET A 169 1.78 -3.11 -8.30
N ASP A 170 1.95 -3.73 -7.15
CA ASP A 170 1.43 -3.20 -5.90
C ASP A 170 2.30 -3.61 -4.72
N ALA A 171 2.30 -2.78 -3.68
CA ALA A 171 3.05 -3.01 -2.47
C ALA A 171 2.28 -2.53 -1.23
N GLN A 172 2.52 -3.18 -0.10
CA GLN A 172 1.96 -2.79 1.18
C GLN A 172 2.93 -3.07 2.31
N THR A 173 2.95 -2.18 3.29
CA THR A 173 3.70 -2.35 4.53
C THR A 173 2.74 -2.48 5.71
N PHE A 174 3.00 -3.46 6.56
CA PHE A 174 2.23 -3.79 7.74
C PHE A 174 3.11 -3.68 8.99
N GLN A 175 2.57 -3.07 10.02
CA GLN A 175 3.11 -3.14 11.39
C GLN A 175 2.61 -4.43 12.04
N ARG A 176 3.40 -5.02 12.95
CA ARG A 176 3.05 -6.26 13.66
C ARG A 176 1.61 -6.25 14.19
N ALA A 177 1.23 -5.18 14.89
CA ALA A 177 -0.09 -5.07 15.51
C ALA A 177 -1.27 -5.09 14.52
N GLN A 178 -1.03 -4.78 13.24
CA GLN A 178 -2.06 -4.79 12.20
C GLN A 178 -2.35 -6.20 11.68
N VAL A 179 -1.41 -7.12 11.82
CA VAL A 179 -1.45 -8.45 11.19
C VAL A 179 -1.29 -9.60 12.19
N LEU A 180 -1.02 -9.30 13.46
CA LEU A 180 -1.01 -10.28 14.54
C LEU A 180 -2.41 -10.84 14.74
N MET A 181 -2.53 -12.16 14.63
CA MET A 181 -3.77 -12.88 14.88
C MET A 181 -4.17 -12.78 16.35
N PRO A 182 -5.49 -12.67 16.66
CA PRO A 182 -5.99 -12.64 18.03
C PRO A 182 -5.64 -13.87 18.87
#